data_AF-A0A8T3TUT3-F1
#
_entry.id   AF-A0A8T3TUT3-F1
#
_cell.length_a   1.000
_cell.length_b   1.000
_cell.length_c   1.000
_cell.angle_alpha   90.00
_cell.angle_beta   90.00
_cell.angle_gamma   90.00
#
_symmetry.space_group_name_H-M   'P 1'
#
loop_
_entity.id
_entity.type
_entity.pdbx_description
1 polymer ?
#
loop_
_entity_poly.entity_id
_entity_poly.type
_entity_poly.pdbx_seq_one_letter_code
_entity_poly.pdbx_strand_id
1 'polypeptide(L)'
;MKARTEAPLDQTLTEFIIDEQRKVPHATGNFTAVVNDIRIACKRIANLVGKGSLVDLAGKAGSINVQGEDQAKLDIVSDEIFYRTHVRSGTLAGMVSEEIDDVRTIPAEYPRGRYLLAYDPLDGSSNIDVNVSVGSIFSVLLDPNEA
;
A
#
# COMPACT_ATOMS: atom_id res chain seq x y z
N MET A 1 -10.45 -38.69 -21.72
CA MET A 1 -10.07 -38.30 -20.34
C MET A 1 -9.28 -37.01 -20.44
N LYS A 2 -9.91 -35.84 -20.21
CA LYS A 2 -9.22 -34.54 -20.26
C LYS A 2 -8.31 -34.45 -19.03
N ALA A 3 -7.02 -34.22 -19.24
CA ALA A 3 -6.10 -33.89 -18.16
C ALA A 3 -6.67 -32.68 -17.41
N ARG A 4 -6.88 -32.83 -16.10
CA ARG A 4 -7.08 -31.68 -15.22
C ARG A 4 -5.76 -30.92 -15.25
N THR A 5 -5.77 -29.70 -15.78
CA THR A 5 -4.68 -28.76 -15.59
C THR A 5 -4.61 -28.48 -14.09
N GLU A 6 -3.62 -29.05 -13.41
CA GLU A 6 -3.32 -28.69 -12.02
C GLU A 6 -3.08 -27.18 -11.99
N ALA A 7 -3.74 -26.46 -11.09
CA ALA A 7 -3.39 -25.07 -10.83
C ALA A 7 -1.90 -25.03 -10.42
N PRO A 8 -1.07 -24.11 -10.93
CA PRO A 8 0.34 -24.05 -10.55
C PRO A 8 0.39 -23.86 -9.03
N LEU A 9 1.05 -24.78 -8.32
CA LEU A 9 0.94 -24.91 -6.86
C LEU A 9 1.83 -23.93 -6.07
N ASP A 10 2.57 -23.02 -6.72
CA ASP A 10 3.64 -22.27 -6.05
C ASP A 10 4.03 -20.91 -6.68
N GLN A 11 3.29 -20.39 -7.66
CA GLN A 11 3.65 -19.09 -8.25
C GLN A 11 3.42 -17.94 -7.26
N THR A 12 4.48 -17.23 -6.91
CA THR A 12 4.42 -16.01 -6.10
C THR A 12 3.85 -14.84 -6.90
N LEU A 13 3.30 -13.84 -6.20
CA LEU A 13 2.87 -12.59 -6.84
C LEU A 13 3.99 -11.93 -7.67
N THR A 14 5.24 -12.01 -7.22
CA THR A 14 6.37 -11.44 -7.97
C THR A 14 6.62 -12.17 -9.28
N GLU A 15 6.60 -13.51 -9.28
CA GLU A 15 6.75 -14.30 -10.50
C GLU A 15 5.60 -14.04 -11.47
N PHE A 16 4.36 -14.02 -10.96
CA PHE A 16 3.19 -13.68 -11.77
C PHE A 16 3.35 -12.32 -12.46
N ILE A 17 3.72 -11.27 -11.72
CA ILE A 17 3.88 -9.92 -12.30
C ILE A 17 5.02 -9.88 -13.32
N ILE A 18 6.14 -10.55 -13.05
CA ILE A 18 7.27 -10.61 -14.00
C ILE A 18 6.84 -11.30 -15.30
N ASP A 19 6.10 -12.40 -15.20
CA ASP A 19 5.61 -13.13 -16.37
C ASP A 19 4.57 -12.32 -17.16
N GLU A 20 3.68 -11.59 -16.49
CA GLU A 20 2.77 -10.65 -17.16
C GLU A 20 3.51 -9.49 -17.84
N GLN A 21 4.53 -8.91 -17.18
CA GLN A 21 5.34 -7.86 -17.79
C GLN A 21 6.00 -8.31 -19.10
N ARG A 22 6.53 -9.54 -19.13
CA ARG A 22 7.20 -10.11 -20.32
C ARG A 22 6.27 -10.27 -21.52
N LYS A 23 4.96 -10.33 -21.32
CA LYS A 23 3.96 -10.40 -22.40
C LYS A 23 3.75 -9.05 -23.10
N VAL A 24 4.26 -7.95 -22.52
CA VAL A 24 4.09 -6.58 -23.03
C VAL A 24 5.43 -6.08 -23.57
N PRO A 25 5.64 -5.99 -24.90
CA PRO A 25 6.94 -5.69 -25.52
C PRO A 25 7.60 -4.37 -25.09
N HIS A 26 6.80 -3.39 -24.67
CA HIS A 26 7.26 -2.04 -24.29
C HIS A 26 7.17 -1.78 -22.79
N ALA A 27 6.94 -2.80 -21.96
CA ALA A 27 6.87 -2.62 -20.52
C ALA A 27 8.24 -2.29 -19.93
N THR A 28 8.36 -1.11 -19.33
CA THR A 28 9.60 -0.63 -18.70
C THR A 28 9.89 -1.26 -17.35
N GLY A 29 8.91 -1.93 -16.75
CA GLY A 29 8.98 -2.43 -15.36
C GLY A 29 8.53 -1.43 -14.31
N ASN A 30 8.23 -0.18 -14.67
CA ASN A 30 7.77 0.84 -13.70
C ASN A 30 6.46 0.42 -12.99
N PHE A 31 5.51 -0.18 -13.71
CA PHE A 31 4.30 -0.71 -13.08
C PHE A 31 4.58 -1.88 -12.13
N THR A 32 5.48 -2.77 -12.53
CA THR A 32 5.94 -3.88 -11.68
C THR A 32 6.54 -3.38 -10.38
N ALA A 33 7.31 -2.28 -10.43
CA ALA A 33 7.83 -1.63 -9.24
C ALA A 33 6.71 -1.07 -8.35
N VAL A 34 5.74 -0.34 -8.91
CA VAL A 34 4.55 0.16 -8.16
C VAL A 34 3.85 -0.98 -7.42
N VAL A 35 3.52 -2.08 -8.11
CA VAL A 35 2.79 -3.20 -7.49
C VAL A 35 3.63 -3.91 -6.42
N ASN A 36 4.95 -3.99 -6.59
CA ASN A 36 5.83 -4.53 -5.55
C ASN A 36 5.86 -3.64 -4.30
N ASP A 37 5.87 -2.32 -4.46
CA ASP A 37 5.82 -1.37 -3.34
C ASP A 37 4.48 -1.47 -2.59
N ILE A 38 3.35 -1.56 -3.30
CA ILE A 38 2.03 -1.82 -2.71
C ILE A 38 2.04 -3.11 -1.89
N ARG A 39 2.56 -4.20 -2.47
CA ARG A 39 2.70 -5.50 -1.78
C ARG A 39 3.52 -5.36 -0.48
N ILE A 40 4.63 -4.61 -0.51
CA ILE A 40 5.47 -4.40 0.66
C ILE A 40 4.71 -3.61 1.73
N ALA A 41 4.00 -2.55 1.35
CA ALA A 41 3.15 -1.77 2.25
C ALA A 41 2.09 -2.66 2.93
N CYS A 42 1.31 -3.41 2.15
CA CYS A 42 0.30 -4.35 2.67
C CYS A 42 0.90 -5.38 3.64
N LYS A 43 2.08 -5.95 3.33
CA LYS A 43 2.75 -6.91 4.22
C LYS A 43 3.15 -6.29 5.55
N ARG A 44 3.63 -5.04 5.53
CA ARG A 44 4.03 -4.31 6.74
C ARG A 44 2.80 -4.01 7.61
N ILE A 45 1.70 -3.55 7.00
CA ILE A 45 0.43 -3.29 7.67
C ILE A 45 -0.14 -4.59 8.26
N ALA A 46 -0.21 -5.67 7.48
CA ALA A 46 -0.68 -6.96 7.95
C ALA A 46 0.14 -7.50 9.13
N ASN A 47 1.46 -7.24 9.15
CA ASN A 47 2.31 -7.62 10.29
C ASN A 47 1.98 -6.81 11.55
N LEU A 48 1.63 -5.53 11.42
CA LEU A 48 1.23 -4.69 12.55
C LEU A 48 -0.16 -5.09 13.06
N VAL A 49 -1.14 -5.19 12.16
CA VAL A 49 -2.50 -5.64 12.49
C VAL A 49 -2.46 -7.02 13.16
N GLY A 50 -1.69 -7.96 12.61
CA GLY A 50 -1.57 -9.32 13.16
C GLY A 50 -0.89 -9.41 14.54
N LYS A 51 -0.18 -8.35 14.97
CA LYS A 51 0.36 -8.25 16.32
C LYS A 51 -0.61 -7.57 17.29
N GLY A 52 -1.60 -6.83 16.78
CA GLY A 52 -2.63 -6.15 17.58
C GLY A 52 -2.04 -5.35 18.73
N SER A 53 -2.60 -5.53 19.93
CA SER A 53 -2.20 -4.86 21.17
C SER A 53 -0.82 -5.23 21.70
N LEU A 54 -0.14 -6.24 21.12
CA LEU A 54 1.25 -6.57 21.48
C LEU A 54 2.24 -5.57 20.88
N VAL A 55 1.84 -4.82 19.85
CA VAL A 55 2.63 -3.68 19.38
C VAL A 55 2.38 -2.55 20.36
N ASP A 56 3.35 -2.31 21.22
CA ASP A 56 3.38 -1.10 22.05
C ASP A 56 3.65 0.13 21.15
N LEU A 57 2.65 0.53 20.37
CA LEU A 57 2.60 1.84 19.73
C LEU A 57 2.48 2.96 20.78
N ALA A 58 2.53 2.64 22.09
CA ALA A 58 2.55 3.55 23.22
C ALA A 58 3.94 3.68 23.87
N GLY A 59 5.01 3.53 23.10
CA GLY A 59 6.34 4.00 23.49
C GLY A 59 6.42 5.54 23.57
N LYS A 60 6.07 6.12 24.72
CA LYS A 60 6.38 7.48 25.20
C LYS A 60 5.85 8.68 24.38
N ALA A 61 4.59 9.04 24.61
CA ALA A 61 4.18 10.44 24.79
C ALA A 61 2.75 10.47 25.33
N GLY A 62 2.53 11.13 26.45
CA GLY A 62 1.21 11.37 27.04
C GLY A 62 0.37 12.37 26.24
N SER A 63 0.09 12.08 24.97
CA SER A 63 -0.89 12.81 24.17
C SER A 63 -2.19 12.00 24.12
N ILE A 64 -3.03 12.20 25.12
CA ILE A 64 -4.44 11.85 25.07
C ILE A 64 -5.07 12.83 24.08
N ASN A 65 -5.61 12.34 22.97
CA ASN A 65 -6.33 13.19 22.03
C ASN A 65 -7.67 13.63 22.63
N VAL A 66 -8.13 14.81 22.25
CA VAL A 66 -9.18 15.62 22.91
C VAL A 66 -10.60 14.99 22.85
N GLN A 67 -10.74 13.75 22.35
CA GLN A 67 -12.02 13.08 22.14
C GLN A 67 -12.13 11.68 22.79
N GLY A 68 -11.09 11.18 23.48
CA GLY A 68 -11.23 10.01 24.37
C GLY A 68 -11.50 8.66 23.69
N GLU A 69 -11.34 8.55 22.37
CA GLU A 69 -11.34 7.26 21.65
C GLU A 69 -9.90 6.87 21.25
N ASP A 70 -9.60 5.56 21.32
CA ASP A 70 -8.35 4.93 20.87
C ASP A 70 -8.19 4.92 19.32
N GLN A 71 -9.13 5.53 18.59
CA GLN A 71 -9.07 5.74 17.14
C GLN A 71 -7.79 6.51 16.74
N ALA A 72 -7.21 6.14 15.58
CA ALA A 72 -6.17 6.88 14.85
C ALA A 72 -4.68 6.66 15.21
N LYS A 73 -4.25 5.49 15.70
CA LYS A 73 -2.80 5.13 15.64
C LYS A 73 -2.45 4.27 14.42
N LEU A 74 -3.25 3.25 14.13
CA LEU A 74 -2.93 2.32 13.03
C LEU A 74 -3.19 2.92 11.66
N ASP A 75 -4.20 3.77 11.54
CA ASP A 75 -4.53 4.53 10.33
C ASP A 75 -3.37 5.44 9.90
N ILE A 76 -2.92 6.31 10.82
CA ILE A 76 -1.74 7.17 10.64
C ILE A 76 -0.48 6.37 10.29
N VAL A 77 -0.25 5.26 11.01
CA VAL A 77 0.92 4.40 10.75
C VAL A 77 0.81 3.71 9.39
N SER A 78 -0.38 3.30 8.98
CA SER A 78 -0.62 2.63 7.70
C SER A 78 -0.47 3.60 6.53
N ASP A 79 -0.97 4.84 6.66
CA ASP A 79 -0.72 5.91 5.70
C ASP A 79 0.78 6.20 5.57
N GLU A 80 1.51 6.35 6.69
CA GLU A 80 2.95 6.58 6.66
C GLU A 80 3.72 5.40 6.06
N ILE A 81 3.25 4.16 6.27
CA ILE A 81 3.83 2.98 5.61
C ILE A 81 3.63 3.06 4.09
N PHE A 82 2.42 3.36 3.63
CA PHE A 82 2.15 3.55 2.20
C PHE A 82 3.03 4.65 1.62
N TYR A 83 3.00 5.84 2.22
CA TYR A 83 3.76 7.00 1.78
C TYR A 83 5.27 6.70 1.67
N ARG A 84 5.89 6.23 2.76
CA ARG A 84 7.35 5.98 2.79
C ARG A 84 7.79 4.86 1.86
N THR A 85 6.94 3.87 1.62
CA THR A 85 7.26 2.74 0.73
C THR A 85 7.30 3.22 -0.72
N HIS A 86 6.43 4.17 -1.11
CA HIS A 86 6.30 4.58 -2.50
C HIS A 86 7.06 5.85 -2.87
N VAL A 87 7.22 6.82 -1.97
CA VAL A 87 7.74 8.16 -2.30
C VAL A 87 9.15 8.13 -2.89
N ARG A 88 9.95 7.10 -2.55
CA ARG A 88 11.35 6.96 -2.98
C ARG A 88 11.52 6.11 -4.25
N SER A 89 10.44 5.51 -4.75
CA SER A 89 10.48 4.50 -5.83
C SER A 89 10.85 5.07 -7.19
N GLY A 90 10.63 6.37 -7.42
CA GLY A 90 10.76 6.99 -8.74
C GLY A 90 9.66 6.63 -9.73
N THR A 91 8.61 5.93 -9.29
CA THR A 91 7.55 5.43 -10.17
C THR A 91 6.30 6.29 -10.15
N LEU A 92 6.08 7.05 -9.07
CA LEU A 92 4.87 7.84 -8.87
C LEU A 92 5.07 9.31 -9.26
N ALA A 93 4.01 9.90 -9.78
CA ALA A 93 3.79 11.32 -10.03
C ALA A 93 3.12 12.02 -8.84
N GLY A 94 2.31 11.29 -8.07
CA GLY A 94 1.56 11.82 -6.94
C GLY A 94 0.74 10.74 -6.25
N MET A 95 0.29 11.05 -5.05
CA MET A 95 -0.44 10.15 -4.17
C MET A 95 -1.66 10.83 -3.55
N VAL A 96 -2.75 10.08 -3.35
CA VAL A 96 -3.94 10.52 -2.61
C VAL A 96 -4.28 9.43 -1.59
N SER A 97 -4.48 9.83 -0.35
CA SER A 97 -4.81 8.94 0.76
C SER A 97 -6.21 9.27 1.26
N GLU A 98 -6.95 8.27 1.76
CA GLU A 98 -8.20 8.50 2.50
C GLU A 98 -7.95 9.32 3.78
N GLU A 99 -6.76 9.17 4.39
CA GLU A 99 -6.38 9.77 5.68
C GLU A 99 -5.89 11.22 5.60
N ILE A 100 -5.75 11.79 4.39
CA ILE A 100 -5.13 13.10 4.17
C ILE A 100 -5.96 13.92 3.17
N ASP A 101 -6.37 15.12 3.57
CA ASP A 101 -7.19 16.01 2.74
C ASP A 101 -6.49 16.46 1.44
N ASP A 102 -5.17 16.72 1.53
CA ASP A 102 -4.38 17.25 0.43
C ASP A 102 -3.67 16.15 -0.37
N VAL A 103 -3.49 16.40 -1.68
CA VAL A 103 -2.70 15.54 -2.54
C VAL A 103 -1.24 15.51 -2.06
N ARG A 104 -0.71 14.30 -1.83
CA ARG A 104 0.70 14.09 -1.53
C ARG A 104 1.52 14.19 -2.81
N THR A 105 2.19 15.33 -2.97
CA THR A 105 3.16 15.53 -4.06
C THR A 105 4.46 14.78 -3.79
N ILE A 106 5.16 14.37 -4.83
CA ILE A 106 6.49 13.78 -4.70
C ILE A 106 7.50 14.91 -4.42
N PRO A 107 8.22 14.86 -3.29
CA PRO A 107 9.24 15.86 -2.96
C PRO A 107 10.33 15.97 -4.04
N ALA A 108 10.86 17.17 -4.23
CA ALA A 108 11.81 17.47 -5.33
C ALA A 108 13.13 16.69 -5.24
N GLU A 109 13.50 16.19 -4.05
CA GLU A 109 14.67 15.34 -3.86
C GLU A 109 14.51 13.91 -4.38
N TYR A 110 13.28 13.47 -4.67
CA TYR A 110 13.00 12.14 -5.21
C TYR A 110 12.66 12.21 -6.70
N PRO A 111 13.05 11.18 -7.48
CA PRO A 111 12.62 11.10 -8.88
C PRO A 111 11.10 11.02 -8.97
N ARG A 112 10.54 11.75 -9.94
CA ARG A 112 9.12 11.68 -10.27
C ARG A 112 8.92 10.67 -11.40
N GLY A 113 7.93 9.79 -11.25
CA GLY A 113 7.52 8.85 -12.28
C GLY A 113 6.18 9.23 -12.91
N ARG A 114 5.52 8.25 -13.53
CA ARG A 114 4.35 8.46 -14.41
C ARG A 114 3.03 7.95 -13.85
N TYR A 115 3.02 7.37 -12.65
CA TYR A 115 1.83 6.75 -12.07
C TYR A 115 1.24 7.60 -10.94
N LEU A 116 -0.07 7.68 -10.87
CA LEU A 116 -0.78 8.22 -9.71
C LEU A 116 -1.26 7.05 -8.86
N LEU A 117 -1.15 7.18 -7.54
CA LEU A 117 -1.63 6.18 -6.59
C LEU A 117 -2.67 6.80 -5.66
N ALA A 118 -3.93 6.33 -5.75
CA ALA A 118 -4.93 6.61 -4.74
C ALA A 118 -5.08 5.38 -3.84
N TYR A 119 -5.17 5.56 -2.52
CA TYR A 119 -5.26 4.44 -1.59
C TYR A 119 -6.07 4.77 -0.34
N ASP A 120 -6.74 3.74 0.18
CA ASP A 120 -7.19 3.66 1.56
C ASP A 120 -6.21 2.70 2.27
N PRO A 121 -5.37 3.23 3.17
CA PRO A 121 -4.31 2.43 3.78
C PRO A 121 -4.85 1.35 4.72
N LEU A 122 -6.01 1.55 5.35
CA LEU A 122 -6.59 0.64 6.33
C LEU A 122 -8.13 0.73 6.37
N ASP A 123 -8.78 0.13 5.38
CA ASP A 123 -10.24 0.03 5.31
C ASP A 123 -10.78 -0.83 6.46
N GLY A 124 -11.80 -0.30 7.12
CA GLY A 124 -12.48 -0.94 8.23
C GLY A 124 -11.69 -0.89 9.55
N SER A 125 -10.81 0.08 9.76
CA SER A 125 -10.00 0.20 10.99
C SER A 125 -10.80 0.15 12.30
N SER A 126 -12.05 0.61 12.30
CA SER A 126 -12.99 0.50 13.44
C SER A 126 -13.26 -0.95 13.88
N ASN A 127 -12.98 -1.93 13.02
CA ASN A 127 -13.22 -3.35 13.24
C ASN A 127 -12.03 -4.07 13.88
N ILE A 128 -10.90 -3.39 14.10
CA ILE A 128 -9.66 -3.99 14.60
C ILE A 128 -9.84 -4.52 16.03
N ASP A 129 -10.50 -3.75 16.90
CA ASP A 129 -10.67 -4.13 18.32
C ASP A 129 -11.59 -5.33 18.52
N VAL A 130 -12.47 -5.61 17.56
CA VAL A 130 -13.37 -6.77 17.55
C VAL A 130 -12.83 -7.92 16.69
N ASN A 131 -11.58 -7.82 16.21
CA ASN A 131 -10.89 -8.83 15.42
C ASN A 131 -11.68 -9.29 14.18
N VAL A 132 -12.35 -8.34 13.53
CA VAL A 132 -13.04 -8.54 12.24
C VAL A 132 -12.08 -8.17 11.11
N SER A 133 -12.34 -8.70 9.91
CA SER A 133 -11.51 -8.46 8.72
C SER A 133 -11.36 -6.98 8.39
N VAL A 134 -10.13 -6.58 8.09
CA VAL A 134 -9.72 -5.27 7.60
C VAL A 134 -8.83 -5.43 6.38
N GLY A 135 -8.61 -4.36 5.60
CA GLY A 135 -7.84 -4.43 4.36
C GLY A 135 -7.22 -3.11 3.95
N SER A 136 -6.59 -3.09 2.77
CA SER A 136 -6.15 -1.85 2.13
C SER A 136 -6.70 -1.83 0.70
N ILE A 137 -7.17 -0.67 0.25
CA ILE A 137 -7.70 -0.47 -1.09
C ILE A 137 -6.75 0.44 -1.85
N PHE A 138 -6.53 0.18 -3.13
CA PHE A 138 -5.67 1.03 -3.96
C PHE A 138 -6.17 1.12 -5.41
N SER A 139 -5.80 2.21 -6.06
CA SER A 139 -6.01 2.46 -7.48
C SER A 139 -4.76 3.07 -8.09
N VAL A 140 -4.27 2.46 -9.17
CA VAL A 140 -3.10 2.94 -9.93
C VAL A 140 -3.57 3.51 -11.26
N LEU A 141 -3.28 4.78 -11.50
CA LEU A 141 -3.63 5.48 -12.73
C LEU A 141 -2.38 5.98 -13.45
N LEU A 142 -2.49 6.26 -14.74
CA LEU A 142 -1.45 7.00 -15.47
C LEU A 142 -1.64 8.50 -15.22
N ASP A 143 -0.53 9.23 -15.04
CA ASP A 143 -0.55 10.69 -15.06
C ASP A 143 -0.99 11.17 -16.45
N PRO A 144 -2.08 11.96 -16.57
CA PRO A 144 -2.57 12.44 -17.86
C PRO A 144 -1.56 13.35 -18.59
N ASN A 145 -0.54 13.87 -17.90
CA ASN A 145 0.52 14.66 -18.51
C ASN A 145 1.64 13.81 -19.14
N GLU A 146 1.61 12.49 -18.91
CA GLU A 146 2.56 11.49 -19.43
C GLU A 146 1.91 10.54 -20.46
N ALA A 147 0.65 10.80 -20.85
CA ALA A 147 -0.15 9.99 -21.77
C ALA A 147 0.10 10.29 -23.25
#